data_AF-A0AAV6BFC9-F1
#
_entry.id   AF-A0AAV6BFC9-F1
#
_cell.length_a   1.000
_cell.length_b   1.000
_cell.length_c   1.000
_cell.angle_alpha   90.00
_cell.angle_beta   90.00
_cell.angle_gamma   90.00
#
_symmetry.space_group_name_H-M   'P 1'
#
loop_
_entity.id
_entity.type
_entity.pdbx_description
1 polymer ?
#
loop_
_entity_poly.entity_id
_entity_poly.type
_entity_poly.pdbx_seq_one_letter_code
_entity_poly.pdbx_strand_id
1 'polypeptide(L)'
;RGLRFRSEEHGGEDIVADREKGTFQVYRPSEGVLYKAEWERAPARLRQLVQEPERILDADYRAVKERRRVAGAWREGYRLHRASLGDSLPDVSVWVAPDPASGLPRWVSAGGEEDSIEVEFSSIAILTKANPRDLTMNLPRRVRTQPLDPRDLLPGGESR
;
A
#
# COMPACT_ATOMS: atom_id res chain seq x y z
N ARG A 1 0.42 -13.81 -0.69
CA ARG A 1 -0.47 -13.89 0.50
C ARG A 1 -1.65 -12.92 0.41
N GLY A 2 -1.46 -11.61 0.28
CA GLY A 2 -2.58 -10.68 0.09
C GLY A 2 -2.34 -9.34 0.76
N LEU A 3 -3.34 -8.46 0.72
CA LEU A 3 -3.34 -7.15 1.35
C LEU A 3 -4.62 -7.00 2.16
N ARG A 4 -4.49 -6.46 3.37
CA ARG A 4 -5.62 -5.87 4.08
C ARG A 4 -5.34 -4.40 4.33
N PHE A 5 -6.33 -3.58 4.06
CA PHE A 5 -6.29 -2.16 4.27
C PHE A 5 -7.54 -1.72 5.01
N ARG A 6 -7.39 -0.88 6.02
CA ARG A 6 -8.51 -0.26 6.72
C ARG A 6 -8.28 1.24 6.73
N SER A 7 -9.25 1.98 6.19
CA SER A 7 -9.30 3.44 6.33
C SER A 7 -10.24 3.77 7.48
N GLU A 8 -9.80 4.64 8.39
CA GLU A 8 -10.67 5.27 9.38
C GLU A 8 -11.24 6.60 8.87
N GLU A 9 -10.66 7.16 7.80
CA GLU A 9 -11.13 8.37 7.13
C GLU A 9 -12.18 8.05 6.05
N HIS A 10 -13.07 9.02 5.77
CA HIS A 10 -14.12 8.96 4.74
C HIS A 10 -14.83 7.58 4.63
N GLY A 11 -15.72 7.28 5.58
CA GLY A 11 -16.65 6.16 5.45
C GLY A 11 -16.22 4.83 6.07
N GLY A 12 -14.97 4.71 6.57
CA GLY A 12 -14.56 3.58 7.42
C GLY A 12 -14.36 2.26 6.69
N GLU A 13 -13.86 2.28 5.45
CA GLU A 13 -13.80 1.08 4.60
C GLU A 13 -12.75 0.06 5.08
N ASP A 14 -13.11 -1.24 5.06
CA ASP A 14 -12.17 -2.37 5.21
C ASP A 14 -12.07 -3.06 3.85
N ILE A 15 -10.87 -3.14 3.30
CA ILE A 15 -10.56 -3.76 2.02
C ILE A 15 -9.67 -4.98 2.28
N VAL A 16 -10.07 -6.14 1.74
CA VAL A 16 -9.28 -7.37 1.77
C VAL A 16 -9.09 -7.89 0.36
N ALA A 17 -7.83 -8.12 0.00
CA ALA A 17 -7.40 -8.78 -1.22
C ALA A 17 -6.62 -10.05 -0.86
N ASP A 18 -7.15 -11.22 -1.19
CA ASP A 18 -6.51 -12.52 -0.97
C ASP A 18 -6.28 -13.20 -2.33
N ARG A 19 -5.07 -13.06 -2.86
CA ARG A 19 -4.64 -13.66 -4.15
C ARG A 19 -4.73 -15.19 -4.11
N GLU A 20 -4.42 -15.80 -2.97
CA GLU A 20 -4.37 -17.26 -2.84
C GLU A 20 -5.76 -17.88 -2.86
N LYS A 21 -6.75 -17.18 -2.28
CA LYS A 21 -8.16 -17.59 -2.34
C LYS A 21 -8.91 -17.02 -3.54
N GLY A 22 -8.27 -16.18 -4.35
CA GLY A 22 -8.90 -15.52 -5.50
C GLY A 22 -9.98 -14.50 -5.13
N THR A 23 -9.96 -13.93 -3.92
CA THR A 23 -11.04 -13.06 -3.45
C THR A 23 -10.62 -11.61 -3.28
N PHE A 24 -11.52 -10.70 -3.66
CA PHE A 24 -11.46 -9.28 -3.36
C PHE A 24 -12.76 -8.84 -2.66
N GLN A 25 -12.61 -8.15 -1.54
CA GLN A 25 -13.71 -7.80 -0.65
C GLN A 25 -13.58 -6.34 -0.20
N VAL A 26 -14.70 -5.62 -0.21
CA VAL A 26 -14.78 -4.24 0.31
C VAL A 26 -15.99 -4.16 1.22
N TYR A 27 -15.76 -3.85 2.49
CA TYR A 27 -16.81 -3.59 3.45
C TYR A 27 -16.96 -2.10 3.67
N ARG A 28 -18.18 -1.59 3.44
CA ARG A 28 -18.57 -0.20 3.71
C ARG A 28 -19.51 -0.17 4.91
N PRO A 29 -19.04 0.20 6.12
CA PRO A 29 -19.89 0.27 7.30
C PRO A 29 -21.08 1.22 7.15
N SER A 30 -20.90 2.33 6.46
CA SER A 30 -21.95 3.33 6.19
C SER A 30 -23.16 2.76 5.47
N GLU A 31 -22.96 1.75 4.60
CA GLU A 31 -24.01 1.11 3.81
C GLU A 31 -24.50 -0.21 4.44
N GLY A 32 -23.72 -0.76 5.37
CA GLY A 32 -23.93 -2.10 5.91
C GLY A 32 -23.80 -3.19 4.84
N VAL A 33 -22.93 -2.96 3.83
CA VAL A 33 -22.75 -3.85 2.67
C VAL A 33 -21.31 -4.34 2.59
N LEU A 34 -21.16 -5.64 2.34
CA LEU A 34 -19.93 -6.28 1.90
C LEU A 34 -20.03 -6.53 0.40
N TYR A 35 -19.18 -5.87 -0.35
CA TYR A 35 -18.99 -6.13 -1.77
C TYR A 35 -17.97 -7.24 -1.98
N LYS A 36 -18.26 -8.17 -2.90
CA LYS A 36 -17.38 -9.28 -3.26
C LYS A 36 -17.12 -9.31 -4.76
N ALA A 37 -15.87 -9.58 -5.12
CA ALA A 37 -15.48 -9.92 -6.46
C ALA A 37 -14.33 -10.94 -6.46
N GLU A 38 -14.11 -11.55 -7.63
CA GLU A 38 -12.89 -12.30 -7.90
C GLU A 38 -11.68 -11.36 -7.88
N TRP A 39 -10.53 -11.86 -7.44
CA TRP A 39 -9.27 -11.13 -7.40
C TRP A 39 -8.92 -10.46 -8.73
N GLU A 40 -9.19 -11.11 -9.86
CA GLU A 40 -8.88 -10.57 -11.18
C GLU A 40 -9.69 -9.32 -11.54
N ARG A 41 -10.78 -9.06 -10.82
CA ARG A 41 -11.60 -7.85 -10.95
C ARG A 41 -11.19 -6.75 -9.97
N ALA A 42 -10.23 -7.00 -9.08
CA ALA A 42 -9.70 -5.98 -8.20
C ALA A 42 -9.04 -4.84 -9.01
N PRO A 43 -9.08 -3.60 -8.52
CA PRO A 43 -8.42 -2.46 -9.15
C PRO A 43 -6.96 -2.77 -9.48
N ALA A 44 -6.50 -2.37 -10.67
CA ALA A 44 -5.16 -2.68 -11.14
C ALA A 44 -4.07 -2.26 -10.14
N ARG A 45 -4.20 -1.07 -9.52
CA ARG A 45 -3.27 -0.58 -8.50
C ARG A 45 -3.18 -1.51 -7.27
N LEU A 46 -4.31 -2.05 -6.79
CA LEU A 46 -4.31 -3.01 -5.68
C LEU A 46 -3.71 -4.35 -6.11
N ARG A 47 -3.95 -4.77 -7.35
CA ARG A 47 -3.30 -5.95 -7.93
C ARG A 47 -1.79 -5.82 -7.97
N GLN A 48 -1.30 -4.66 -8.39
CA GLN A 48 0.12 -4.33 -8.38
C GLN A 48 0.70 -4.34 -6.95
N LEU A 49 0.03 -3.73 -5.96
CA LEU A 49 0.53 -3.72 -4.58
C LEU A 49 0.73 -5.12 -3.97
N VAL A 50 -0.02 -6.12 -4.41
CA VAL A 50 0.14 -7.51 -3.94
C VAL A 50 1.14 -8.30 -4.78
N GLN A 51 1.22 -8.03 -6.09
CA GLN A 51 2.04 -8.81 -7.03
C GLN A 51 3.45 -8.25 -7.22
N GLU A 52 3.62 -6.93 -7.19
CA GLU A 52 4.88 -6.26 -7.49
C GLU A 52 5.93 -6.28 -6.37
N PRO A 53 5.62 -6.45 -5.07
CA PRO A 53 6.66 -6.57 -4.06
C PRO A 53 7.67 -7.67 -4.37
N GLU A 54 7.23 -8.80 -4.94
CA GLU A 54 8.13 -9.89 -5.39
C GLU A 54 9.08 -9.39 -6.49
N ARG A 55 8.56 -8.67 -7.50
CA ARG A 55 9.38 -8.09 -8.59
C ARG A 55 10.32 -6.98 -8.13
N ILE A 56 9.91 -6.22 -7.11
CA ILE A 56 10.74 -5.20 -6.47
C ILE A 56 11.84 -5.89 -5.66
N LEU A 57 11.53 -6.92 -4.88
CA LEU A 57 12.56 -7.65 -4.13
C LEU A 57 13.58 -8.36 -5.04
N ASP A 58 13.15 -8.79 -6.22
CA ASP A 58 14.02 -9.41 -7.24
C ASP A 58 14.80 -8.38 -8.08
N ALA A 59 14.46 -7.09 -8.00
CA ALA A 59 15.17 -6.06 -8.74
C ALA A 59 16.44 -5.61 -7.99
N ASP A 60 17.53 -5.44 -8.73
CA ASP A 60 18.72 -4.82 -8.17
C ASP A 60 18.44 -3.34 -7.88
N TYR A 61 18.82 -2.87 -6.69
CA TYR A 61 18.77 -1.45 -6.32
C TYR A 61 20.15 -0.95 -5.93
N ARG A 62 20.47 0.27 -6.33
CA ARG A 62 21.58 1.05 -5.79
C ARG A 62 21.06 1.93 -4.66
N ALA A 63 21.71 1.82 -3.51
CA ALA A 63 21.46 2.69 -2.36
C ALA A 63 22.57 3.74 -2.27
N VAL A 64 22.20 5.02 -2.32
CA VAL A 64 23.13 6.14 -2.14
C VAL A 64 22.81 6.83 -0.81
N LYS A 65 23.81 7.01 0.05
CA LYS A 65 23.62 7.75 1.30
C LYS A 65 23.19 9.18 0.99
N GLU A 66 22.13 9.62 1.64
CA GLU A 66 21.59 10.97 1.46
C GLU A 66 21.02 11.48 2.78
N ARG A 67 21.26 12.76 3.07
CA ARG A 67 20.73 13.46 4.23
C ARG A 67 19.62 14.41 3.79
N ARG A 68 18.43 14.28 4.36
CA ARG A 68 17.26 15.14 4.10
C ARG A 68 16.75 15.81 5.36
N ARG A 69 16.04 16.93 5.20
CA ARG A 69 15.33 17.59 6.30
C ARG A 69 13.89 17.10 6.29
N VAL A 70 13.49 16.43 7.37
CA VAL A 70 12.19 15.77 7.54
C VAL A 70 11.63 16.21 8.90
N ALA A 71 10.38 16.66 8.94
CA ALA A 71 9.76 17.23 10.15
C ALA A 71 10.66 18.25 10.88
N GLY A 72 11.36 19.11 10.11
CA GLY A 72 12.24 20.16 10.64
C GLY A 72 13.63 19.70 11.09
N ALA A 73 13.91 18.40 11.18
CA ALA A 73 15.19 17.84 11.60
C ALA A 73 15.96 17.21 10.44
N TRP A 74 17.29 17.24 10.50
CA TRP A 74 18.13 16.52 9.55
C TRP A 74 18.18 15.04 9.88
N ARG A 75 17.96 14.20 8.87
CA ARG A 75 17.94 12.74 8.97
C ARG A 75 18.85 12.14 7.92
N GLU A 76 19.63 11.15 8.32
CA GLU A 76 20.41 10.33 7.40
C GLU A 76 19.55 9.18 6.90
N GLY A 77 19.62 8.92 5.60
CA GLY A 77 18.91 7.84 4.96
C GLY A 77 19.59 7.40 3.69
N TYR A 78 18.87 6.63 2.90
CA TYR A 78 19.35 6.08 1.64
C TYR A 78 18.35 6.40 0.54
N ARG A 79 18.84 6.98 -0.54
CA ARG A 79 18.12 7.09 -1.80
C ARG A 79 18.27 5.77 -2.55
N LEU A 80 17.14 5.16 -2.89
CA LEU A 80 17.06 3.91 -3.63
C LEU A 80 16.77 4.22 -5.11
N HIS A 81 17.62 3.69 -5.98
CA HIS A 81 17.46 3.73 -7.43
C HIS A 81 17.46 2.31 -7.99
N ARG A 82 16.55 2.01 -8.91
CA ARG A 82 16.57 0.72 -9.61
C ARG A 82 17.85 0.62 -10.45
N ALA A 83 18.59 -0.47 -10.31
CA ALA A 83 19.93 -0.63 -10.88
C ALA A 83 19.92 -1.04 -12.37
N SER A 84 18.78 -1.51 -12.92
CA SER A 84 18.67 -1.86 -14.35
C SER A 84 17.34 -1.42 -14.98
N LEU A 85 17.40 -0.30 -15.70
CA LEU A 85 16.84 -0.01 -17.03
C LEU A 85 17.06 1.48 -17.26
N GLY A 86 17.92 1.79 -18.24
CA GLY A 86 18.51 3.11 -18.46
C GLY A 86 17.51 4.27 -18.42
N ASP A 87 17.93 5.33 -17.74
CA ASP A 87 17.85 6.75 -18.12
C ASP A 87 16.52 7.32 -18.63
N SER A 88 15.36 6.69 -18.43
CA SER A 88 14.10 7.23 -19.01
C SER A 88 12.84 7.05 -18.17
N LEU A 89 12.94 6.58 -16.92
CA LEU A 89 11.81 6.77 -15.99
C LEU A 89 11.98 8.14 -15.34
N PRO A 90 10.92 8.98 -15.26
CA PRO A 90 10.98 10.19 -14.45
C PRO A 90 11.49 9.81 -13.05
N ASP A 91 12.38 10.63 -12.48
CA ASP A 91 13.18 10.42 -11.26
C ASP A 91 12.32 10.19 -10.00
N VAL A 92 11.49 9.14 -9.99
CA VAL A 92 10.79 8.68 -8.80
C VAL A 92 11.83 7.99 -7.93
N SER A 93 12.50 8.80 -7.12
CA SER A 93 13.43 8.33 -6.11
C SER A 93 12.67 7.97 -4.85
N VAL A 94 13.05 6.86 -4.22
CA VAL A 94 12.55 6.52 -2.89
C VAL A 94 13.67 6.81 -1.91
N TRP A 95 13.46 7.74 -0.99
CA TRP A 95 14.38 7.97 0.12
C TRP A 95 13.80 7.33 1.38
N VAL A 96 14.63 6.56 2.07
CA VAL A 96 14.25 5.89 3.32
C VAL A 96 15.25 6.24 4.41
N ALA A 97 14.75 6.71 5.55
CA ALA A 97 15.55 6.82 6.78
C ALA A 97 15.04 5.83 7.84
N PRO A 98 15.97 5.10 8.49
CA PRO A 98 15.61 4.16 9.54
C PRO A 98 15.31 4.89 10.86
N ASP A 99 14.45 4.28 11.67
CA ASP A 99 14.36 4.56 13.09
C ASP A 99 15.67 4.11 13.78
N PRO A 100 16.39 5.00 14.48
CA PRO A 100 17.65 4.65 15.14
C PRO A 100 17.51 3.53 16.18
N ALA A 101 16.33 3.34 16.78
CA ALA A 101 16.11 2.33 17.82
C ALA A 101 15.89 0.92 17.25
N SER A 102 15.07 0.80 16.19
CA SER A 102 14.69 -0.49 15.60
C SER A 102 15.47 -0.85 14.33
N GLY A 103 16.09 0.12 13.66
CA GLY A 103 16.68 -0.05 12.33
C GLY A 103 15.65 -0.21 11.21
N LEU A 104 14.35 -0.18 11.52
CA LEU A 104 13.26 -0.30 10.55
C LEU A 104 12.98 1.04 9.87
N PRO A 105 12.37 1.08 8.67
CA PRO A 105 11.99 2.32 8.03
C PRO A 105 11.11 3.19 8.95
N ARG A 106 11.45 4.47 9.11
CA ARG A 106 10.64 5.44 9.86
C ARG A 106 10.10 6.54 8.97
N TRP A 107 10.92 7.01 8.04
CA TRP A 107 10.52 8.02 7.08
C TRP A 107 10.75 7.49 5.69
N VAL A 108 9.72 7.58 4.86
CA VAL A 108 9.78 7.25 3.44
C VAL A 108 9.29 8.45 2.67
N SER A 109 10.10 8.90 1.71
CA SER A 109 9.70 9.90 0.73
C SER A 109 9.73 9.25 -0.65
N ALA A 110 8.67 9.43 -1.42
CA ALA A 110 8.59 8.98 -2.82
C ALA A 110 8.15 10.16 -3.68
N GLY A 111 8.93 10.46 -4.73
CA GLY A 111 8.64 11.60 -5.59
C GLY A 111 9.80 11.99 -6.49
N GLY A 112 9.48 12.90 -7.42
CA GLY A 112 10.45 13.61 -8.25
C GLY A 112 10.95 14.89 -7.57
N GLU A 113 11.65 15.74 -8.33
CA GLU A 113 12.17 17.02 -7.81
C GLU A 113 11.06 18.03 -7.46
N GLU A 114 9.94 17.98 -8.19
CA GLU A 114 8.85 18.95 -8.06
C GLU A 114 7.78 18.52 -7.05
N ASP A 115 7.40 17.23 -7.06
CA ASP A 115 6.38 16.66 -6.19
C ASP A 115 6.91 15.45 -5.43
N SER A 116 6.74 15.47 -4.11
CA SER A 116 7.04 14.33 -3.26
C SER A 116 5.99 14.12 -2.17
N ILE A 117 5.75 12.84 -1.88
CA ILE A 117 4.94 12.43 -0.75
C ILE A 117 5.90 12.00 0.36
N GLU A 118 5.71 12.56 1.55
CA GLU A 118 6.43 12.17 2.76
C GLU A 118 5.50 11.37 3.67
N VAL A 119 5.98 10.20 4.10
CA VAL A 119 5.26 9.30 5.00
C VAL A 119 6.14 9.02 6.21
N GLU A 120 5.63 9.34 7.39
CA GLU A 120 6.21 8.93 8.66
C GLU A 120 5.45 7.71 9.22
N PHE A 121 6.17 6.63 9.47
CA PHE A 121 5.62 5.42 10.10
C PHE A 121 5.73 5.54 11.62
N SER A 122 4.59 5.76 12.29
CA SER A 122 4.54 5.80 13.76
C SER A 122 5.03 4.49 14.40
N SER A 123 4.82 3.36 13.73
CA SER A 123 5.37 2.04 14.09
C SER A 123 5.45 1.13 12.88
N ILE A 124 6.47 0.26 12.85
CA ILE A 124 6.58 -0.86 11.90
C ILE A 124 6.87 -2.12 12.71
N ALA A 125 6.18 -3.20 12.39
CA ALA A 125 6.46 -4.52 12.94
C ALA A 125 6.66 -5.51 11.79
N ILE A 126 7.82 -6.17 11.76
CA ILE A 126 8.06 -7.30 10.86
C ILE A 126 7.64 -8.57 11.60
N LEU A 127 6.56 -9.19 11.12
CA LEU A 127 6.09 -10.45 11.68
C LEU A 127 6.90 -11.60 11.08
N THR A 128 7.32 -12.54 11.94
CA THR A 128 8.05 -13.75 11.51
C THR A 128 7.20 -14.68 10.64
N LYS A 129 5.87 -14.58 10.74
CA LYS A 129 4.92 -15.31 9.91
C LYS A 129 3.61 -14.53 9.79
N ALA A 130 3.08 -14.42 8.58
CA ALA A 130 1.74 -13.89 8.35
C ALA A 130 0.67 -14.82 8.96
N ASN A 131 -0.31 -14.26 9.68
CA ASN A 131 -1.43 -15.02 10.21
C ASN A 131 -2.56 -15.04 9.18
N PRO A 132 -3.11 -16.21 8.78
CA PRO A 132 -4.23 -16.25 7.83
C PRO A 132 -5.46 -15.43 8.25
N ARG A 133 -5.62 -15.18 9.56
CA ARG A 133 -6.68 -14.31 10.10
C ARG A 133 -6.50 -12.83 9.77
N ASP A 134 -5.29 -12.40 9.42
CA ASP A 134 -5.01 -11.01 9.05
C ASP A 134 -5.80 -10.61 7.80
N LEU A 135 -6.08 -11.57 6.90
CA LEU A 135 -6.89 -11.40 5.70
C LEU A 135 -8.37 -11.76 5.90
N THR A 136 -8.86 -11.83 7.15
CA THR A 136 -10.28 -12.07 7.42
C THR A 136 -10.98 -10.80 7.88
N MET A 137 -12.15 -10.51 7.29
CA MET A 137 -13.01 -9.41 7.74
C MET A 137 -13.89 -9.86 8.91
N ASN A 138 -13.87 -9.07 9.99
CA ASN A 138 -14.78 -9.23 11.12
C ASN A 138 -15.97 -8.30 10.90
N LEU A 139 -17.06 -8.85 10.37
CA LEU A 139 -18.24 -8.08 10.00
C LEU A 139 -19.28 -8.07 11.14
N PRO A 140 -20.00 -6.94 11.33
CA PRO A 140 -21.16 -6.91 12.21
C PRO A 140 -22.22 -7.93 11.81
N ARG A 141 -23.14 -8.22 12.74
CA ARG A 141 -24.31 -9.06 12.42
C ARG A 141 -25.20 -8.33 11.41
N ARG A 142 -25.74 -9.07 10.43
CA ARG A 142 -26.69 -8.58 9.39
C ARG A 142 -26.09 -7.65 8.31
N VAL A 143 -24.85 -7.91 7.88
CA VAL A 143 -24.28 -7.27 6.69
C VAL A 143 -24.86 -7.89 5.42
N ARG A 144 -25.31 -7.05 4.48
CA ARG A 144 -25.76 -7.51 3.14
C ARG A 144 -24.54 -7.81 2.28
N THR A 145 -24.60 -8.84 1.45
CA THR A 145 -23.54 -9.14 0.48
C THR A 145 -24.01 -8.77 -0.92
N GLN A 146 -23.16 -8.09 -1.69
CA GLN A 146 -23.43 -7.71 -3.08
C GLN A 146 -22.21 -8.02 -3.97
N PRO A 147 -22.40 -8.28 -5.28
CA PRO A 147 -21.27 -8.27 -6.20
C PRO A 147 -20.69 -6.87 -6.27
N LEU A 148 -19.37 -6.77 -6.35
CA LEU A 148 -18.69 -5.50 -6.52
C LEU A 148 -18.66 -5.12 -8.00
N ASP A 149 -19.21 -3.96 -8.36
CA ASP A 149 -18.93 -3.35 -9.66
C ASP A 149 -17.54 -2.68 -9.56
N PRO A 150 -16.58 -3.03 -10.43
CA PRO A 150 -15.27 -2.37 -10.45
C PRO A 150 -15.33 -0.84 -10.60
N ARG A 151 -16.43 -0.30 -11.15
CA ARG A 151 -16.65 1.16 -11.28
C ARG A 151 -16.88 1.86 -9.94
N ASP A 152 -17.37 1.13 -8.93
CA ASP A 152 -17.69 1.68 -7.60
C ASP A 152 -16.44 1.90 -6.73
N LEU A 153 -15.25 1.53 -7.21
CA LEU A 153 -13.97 1.59 -6.48
C LEU A 153 -13.08 2.77 -6.86
N LEU A 154 -13.48 3.57 -7.85
CA LEU A 154 -12.75 4.76 -8.24
C LEU A 154 -13.17 5.92 -7.34
N PRO A 155 -12.24 6.68 -6.74
CA PRO A 155 -12.58 7.94 -6.11
C PRO A 155 -13.13 8.87 -7.21
N GLY A 156 -14.40 9.26 -7.08
CA GLY A 156 -15.14 10.01 -8.09
C GLY A 156 -15.96 9.11 -8.99
N GLY A 157 -17.13 8.69 -8.52
CA GLY A 157 -18.22 8.21 -9.38
C GLY A 157 -18.70 9.31 -10.33
N GLU A 158 -17.83 9.80 -11.21
CA GLU A 158 -18.18 10.72 -12.27
C GLU A 158 -18.64 9.91 -13.47
N SER A 159 -19.94 9.59 -13.41
CA SER A 159 -20.71 9.62 -14.63
C SER A 159 -20.66 11.05 -15.19
N ARG A 160 -19.76 11.28 -16.15
CA ARG A 160 -19.84 12.18 -17.32
C ARG A 160 -18.53 12.88 -17.62
#